data_AF-A0A415EIS5-F1
#
_entry.id   AF-A0A415EIS5-F1
#
_cell.length_a   1.000
_cell.length_b   1.000
_cell.length_c   1.000
_cell.angle_alpha   90.00
_cell.angle_beta   90.00
_cell.angle_gamma   90.00
#
_symmetry.space_group_name_H-M   'P 1'
#
loop_
_entity.id
_entity.type
_entity.pdbx_description
1 polymer ?
#
loop_
_entity_poly.entity_id
_entity_poly.type
_entity_poly.pdbx_seq_one_letter_code
_entity_poly.pdbx_strand_id
1 'polypeptide(L)'
;MRNNIKISNFYEDNFISHFKEERNVLDQIYYSENNPSIDVIKIAEKLGFNIKFDFMNESGKIDGKTIHVNSLDAEVRQRFTIAHELGHYLLHSPGNTMFRDANIDRYEDIIDRIREREAK
;
A
#
# COMPACT_ATOMS: atom_id res chain seq x y z
N MET A 1 9.61 -17.89 -25.83
CA MET A 1 10.13 -17.12 -24.67
C MET A 1 8.94 -16.38 -24.07
N ARG A 2 8.63 -16.56 -22.78
CA ARG A 2 7.60 -15.73 -22.14
C ARG A 2 8.18 -14.32 -21.99
N ASN A 3 7.54 -13.33 -22.59
CA ASN A 3 7.90 -11.94 -22.35
C ASN A 3 7.56 -11.61 -20.90
N ASN A 4 8.57 -11.47 -20.06
CA ASN A 4 8.39 -10.97 -18.71
C ASN A 4 8.22 -9.45 -18.80
N ILE A 5 6.97 -8.99 -18.84
CA ILE A 5 6.66 -7.56 -18.88
C ILE A 5 6.85 -7.02 -17.46
N LYS A 6 7.72 -6.03 -17.28
CA LYS A 6 7.91 -5.38 -15.97
C LYS A 6 6.67 -4.57 -15.60
N ILE A 7 6.29 -4.56 -14.33
CA ILE A 7 5.12 -3.78 -13.91
C ILE A 7 5.34 -2.27 -14.05
N SER A 8 6.60 -1.80 -13.99
CA SER A 8 6.96 -0.39 -14.24
C SER A 8 6.49 0.11 -15.61
N ASN A 9 6.39 -0.78 -16.61
CA ASN A 9 5.93 -0.41 -17.95
C ASN A 9 4.46 0.03 -18.02
N PHE A 10 3.67 -0.20 -16.97
CA PHE A 10 2.25 0.19 -16.91
C PHE A 10 2.01 1.54 -16.22
N TYR A 11 3.05 2.16 -15.66
CA TYR A 11 2.91 3.36 -14.86
C TYR A 11 3.75 4.50 -15.42
N GLU A 12 3.23 5.71 -15.29
CA GLU A 12 3.93 6.95 -15.65
C GLU A 12 5.02 7.30 -14.63
N ASP A 13 6.01 8.08 -15.07
CA ASP A 13 7.14 8.51 -14.21
C ASP A 13 6.70 9.28 -12.96
N ASN A 14 5.59 10.03 -13.04
CA ASN A 14 5.01 10.74 -11.90
C ASN A 14 4.63 9.77 -10.76
N PHE A 15 4.01 8.65 -11.09
CA PHE A 15 3.64 7.61 -10.14
C PHE A 15 4.88 6.90 -9.60
N ILE A 16 5.78 6.51 -10.51
CA ILE A 16 7.03 5.83 -10.15
C ILE A 16 7.86 6.72 -9.20
N SER A 17 7.80 8.06 -9.35
CA SER A 17 8.55 8.98 -8.52
C SER A 17 8.22 8.91 -7.02
N HIS A 18 7.00 8.47 -6.65
CA HIS A 18 6.60 8.27 -5.24
C HIS A 18 7.40 7.18 -4.53
N PHE A 19 8.03 6.27 -5.28
CA PHE A 19 8.92 5.25 -4.75
C PHE A 19 10.32 5.79 -4.43
N LYS A 20 10.60 7.10 -4.60
CA LYS A 20 11.84 7.78 -4.16
C LYS A 20 13.13 7.02 -4.54
N GLU A 21 13.84 6.44 -3.58
CA GLU A 21 15.09 5.69 -3.81
C GLU A 21 14.81 4.24 -4.20
N GLU A 22 13.61 3.73 -3.90
CA GLU A 22 13.13 2.38 -4.14
C GLU A 22 12.40 2.20 -5.49
N ARG A 23 12.57 3.13 -6.45
CA ARG A 23 11.93 3.06 -7.80
C ARG A 23 12.19 1.74 -8.52
N ASN A 24 13.37 1.16 -8.31
CA ASN A 24 13.78 -0.10 -8.92
C ASN A 24 12.94 -1.31 -8.46
N VAL A 25 12.12 -1.19 -7.41
CA VAL A 25 11.23 -2.26 -6.95
C VAL A 25 10.25 -2.68 -8.04
N LEU A 26 9.69 -1.71 -8.78
CA LEU A 26 8.74 -1.96 -9.86
C LEU A 26 9.37 -2.67 -11.07
N ASP A 27 10.69 -2.49 -11.29
CA ASP A 27 11.42 -3.19 -12.34
C ASP A 27 11.73 -4.65 -12.01
N GLN A 28 11.62 -5.03 -10.74
CA GLN A 28 11.92 -6.38 -10.24
C GLN A 28 10.69 -7.26 -10.12
N ILE A 29 9.52 -6.75 -10.53
CA ILE A 29 8.25 -7.45 -10.50
C ILE A 29 7.73 -7.53 -11.93
N TYR A 30 7.23 -8.72 -12.28
CA TYR A 30 6.83 -9.04 -13.63
C TYR A 30 5.36 -9.39 -13.66
N TYR A 31 4.66 -8.81 -14.63
CA TYR A 31 3.30 -9.11 -14.98
C TYR A 31 3.21 -10.44 -15.75
N SER A 32 2.15 -11.19 -15.50
CA SER A 32 1.85 -12.43 -16.23
C SER A 32 0.48 -12.33 -16.87
N GLU A 33 0.39 -12.51 -18.18
CA GLU A 33 -0.91 -12.55 -18.89
C GLU A 33 -1.82 -13.69 -18.41
N ASN A 34 -1.23 -14.81 -17.94
CA ASN A 34 -1.97 -15.95 -17.42
C ASN A 34 -2.52 -15.73 -16.01
N ASN A 35 -1.99 -14.74 -15.30
CA ASN A 35 -2.45 -14.33 -13.98
C ASN A 35 -2.30 -12.81 -13.87
N PRO A 36 -3.25 -12.03 -14.41
CA PRO A 36 -3.14 -10.58 -14.57
C PRO A 36 -3.40 -9.85 -13.26
N SER A 37 -2.67 -10.23 -12.20
CA SER A 37 -2.71 -9.61 -10.88
C SER A 37 -1.35 -9.01 -10.54
N ILE A 38 -1.38 -7.85 -9.88
CA ILE A 38 -0.20 -7.23 -9.31
C ILE A 38 0.03 -7.83 -7.92
N ASP A 39 1.22 -8.37 -7.70
CA ASP A 39 1.61 -8.97 -6.43
C ASP A 39 2.01 -7.88 -5.42
N VAL A 40 1.01 -7.37 -4.71
CA VAL A 40 1.15 -6.32 -3.70
C VAL A 40 1.97 -6.76 -2.48
N ILE A 41 1.96 -8.06 -2.16
CA ILE A 41 2.76 -8.64 -1.08
C ILE A 41 4.23 -8.53 -1.46
N LYS A 42 4.58 -8.93 -2.68
CA LYS A 42 5.95 -8.82 -3.20
C LYS A 42 6.43 -7.37 -3.30
N ILE A 43 5.55 -6.42 -3.61
CA ILE A 43 5.89 -4.99 -3.54
C ILE A 43 6.24 -4.60 -2.11
N ALA A 44 5.41 -4.95 -1.13
CA ALA A 44 5.64 -4.64 0.28
C ALA A 44 6.97 -5.21 0.79
N GLU A 45 7.23 -6.48 0.52
CA GLU A 45 8.47 -7.18 0.90
C GLU A 45 9.71 -6.51 0.30
N LYS A 46 9.65 -6.13 -0.98
CA LYS A 46 10.75 -5.41 -1.66
C LYS A 46 10.98 -4.00 -1.12
N LEU A 47 9.94 -3.37 -0.58
CA LEU A 47 10.03 -2.10 0.17
C LEU A 47 10.49 -2.30 1.62
N GLY A 48 10.82 -3.52 2.01
CA GLY A 48 11.33 -3.88 3.34
C GLY A 48 10.26 -4.00 4.42
N PHE A 49 8.99 -4.14 4.05
CA PHE A 49 7.91 -4.39 5.00
C PHE A 49 7.74 -5.87 5.31
N ASN A 50 7.43 -6.16 6.56
CA ASN A 50 6.84 -7.43 6.98
C ASN A 50 5.31 -7.30 6.93
N ILE A 51 4.61 -8.36 6.57
CA ILE A 51 3.14 -8.40 6.63
C ILE A 51 2.72 -9.35 7.76
N LYS A 52 1.80 -8.90 8.61
CA LYS A 52 1.20 -9.71 9.67
C LYS A 52 -0.31 -9.71 9.52
N PHE A 53 -0.90 -10.90 9.60
CA PHE A 53 -2.33 -11.09 9.59
C PHE A 53 -2.81 -11.32 11.02
N ASP A 54 -3.51 -10.34 11.58
CA ASP A 54 -3.91 -10.32 12.99
C ASP A 54 -5.44 -10.27 13.12
N PHE A 55 -5.96 -10.76 14.25
CA PHE A 55 -7.35 -10.54 14.62
C PHE A 55 -7.50 -9.11 15.12
N MET A 56 -8.18 -8.26 14.35
CA MET A 56 -8.36 -6.84 14.67
C MET A 56 -9.72 -6.31 14.21
N ASN A 57 -10.13 -5.15 14.74
CA ASN A 57 -11.40 -4.52 14.38
C ASN A 57 -11.30 -3.63 13.13
N GLU A 58 -10.10 -3.20 12.76
CA GLU A 58 -9.84 -2.38 11.58
C GLU A 58 -9.35 -3.28 10.44
N SER A 59 -9.36 -2.81 9.20
CA SER A 59 -8.88 -3.62 8.08
C SER A 59 -7.35 -3.71 8.03
N GLY A 60 -6.62 -2.64 8.39
CA GLY A 60 -5.16 -2.67 8.49
C GLY A 60 -4.57 -1.41 9.10
N LYS A 61 -3.24 -1.44 9.28
CA LYS A 61 -2.41 -0.30 9.72
C LYS A 61 -0.93 -0.58 9.46
N ILE A 62 -0.11 0.46 9.35
CA ILE A 62 1.36 0.36 9.42
C ILE A 62 1.85 0.68 10.83
N ASP A 63 2.73 -0.17 11.36
CA ASP A 63 3.52 0.08 12.56
C ASP A 63 5.01 -0.17 12.25
N GLY A 64 5.78 0.92 12.16
CA GLY A 64 7.17 0.89 11.68
C GLY A 64 7.29 0.26 10.29
N LYS A 65 8.01 -0.86 10.17
CA LYS A 65 8.15 -1.67 8.95
C LYS A 65 7.27 -2.93 8.95
N THR A 66 6.13 -2.87 9.64
CA THR A 66 5.14 -3.96 9.64
C THR A 66 3.79 -3.43 9.16
N ILE A 67 3.22 -4.08 8.14
CA ILE A 67 1.84 -3.89 7.71
C ILE A 67 0.99 -4.93 8.44
N HIS A 68 0.11 -4.48 9.31
CA HIS A 68 -0.89 -5.31 9.96
C HIS A 68 -2.15 -5.32 9.12
N VAL A 69 -2.69 -6.51 8.87
CA VAL A 69 -3.89 -6.74 8.05
C VAL A 69 -4.85 -7.62 8.84
N ASN A 70 -6.14 -7.32 8.75
CA ASN A 70 -7.15 -8.11 9.42
C ASN A 70 -7.27 -9.51 8.80
N SER A 71 -6.99 -10.52 9.61
CA SER A 71 -7.10 -11.92 9.19
C SER A 71 -8.55 -12.36 8.93
N LEU A 72 -9.53 -11.64 9.46
CA LEU A 72 -10.96 -11.90 9.27
C LEU A 72 -11.50 -11.36 7.94
N ASP A 73 -10.78 -10.43 7.30
CA ASP A 73 -11.17 -9.90 5.99
C ASP A 73 -10.91 -10.94 4.88
N ALA A 74 -11.76 -10.97 3.85
CA ALA A 74 -11.55 -11.83 2.68
C ALA A 74 -10.23 -11.50 1.96
N GLU A 75 -9.58 -12.47 1.32
CA GLU A 75 -8.26 -12.26 0.68
C GLU A 75 -8.22 -11.06 -0.30
N VAL A 76 -9.30 -10.82 -1.04
CA VAL A 76 -9.41 -9.65 -1.93
C VAL A 76 -9.33 -8.32 -1.15
N ARG A 77 -9.96 -8.27 0.02
CA ARG A 77 -9.93 -7.13 0.94
C ARG A 77 -8.55 -6.98 1.57
N GLN A 78 -7.93 -8.08 1.97
CA GLN A 78 -6.56 -8.07 2.51
C GLN A 78 -5.56 -7.51 1.50
N ARG A 79 -5.62 -7.93 0.22
CA ARG A 79 -4.78 -7.37 -0.85
C ARG A 79 -5.02 -5.88 -1.05
N PHE A 80 -6.28 -5.45 -1.02
CA PHE A 80 -6.63 -4.03 -1.11
C PHE A 80 -6.05 -3.25 0.07
N THR A 81 -6.18 -3.75 1.29
CA THR A 81 -5.61 -3.14 2.49
C THR A 81 -4.10 -2.99 2.38
N ILE A 82 -3.37 -4.04 1.97
CA ILE A 82 -1.90 -3.94 1.80
C ILE A 82 -1.55 -2.84 0.80
N ALA A 83 -2.23 -2.77 -0.34
CA ALA A 83 -2.02 -1.72 -1.33
C ALA A 83 -2.35 -0.32 -0.79
N HIS A 84 -3.43 -0.20 -0.01
CA HIS A 84 -3.86 1.05 0.60
C HIS A 84 -2.82 1.58 1.59
N GLU A 85 -2.36 0.74 2.50
CA GLU A 85 -1.32 1.08 3.48
C GLU A 85 0.01 1.44 2.80
N LEU A 86 0.41 0.72 1.75
CA LEU A 86 1.58 1.09 0.94
C LEU A 86 1.40 2.44 0.24
N GLY A 87 0.20 2.73 -0.26
CA GLY A 87 -0.14 4.02 -0.85
C GLY A 87 0.10 5.16 0.14
N HIS A 88 -0.35 5.01 1.38
CA HIS A 88 -0.08 5.98 2.46
C HIS A 88 1.41 6.17 2.70
N TYR A 89 2.17 5.08 2.77
CA TYR A 89 3.61 5.17 2.97
C TYR A 89 4.36 5.88 1.83
N LEU A 90 3.96 5.64 0.58
CA LEU A 90 4.61 6.20 -0.60
C LEU A 90 4.23 7.66 -0.84
N LEU A 91 2.97 8.02 -0.58
CA LEU A 91 2.43 9.35 -0.86
C LEU A 91 2.65 10.34 0.30
N HIS A 92 2.61 9.88 1.55
CA HIS A 92 2.68 10.76 2.72
C HIS A 92 4.07 10.71 3.37
N SER A 93 4.61 11.88 3.74
CA SER A 93 5.90 11.95 4.44
C SER A 93 5.82 11.33 5.84
N PRO A 94 6.90 10.75 6.38
CA PRO A 94 6.93 10.31 7.78
C PRO A 94 6.67 11.51 8.70
N GLY A 95 5.47 11.56 9.29
CA GLY A 95 4.92 12.72 10.00
C GLY A 95 3.52 13.15 9.53
N ASN A 96 3.15 12.81 8.29
CA ASN A 96 1.79 12.86 7.72
C ASN A 96 1.22 11.45 7.49
N THR A 97 1.82 10.41 8.06
CA THR A 97 0.99 9.31 8.55
C THR A 97 -0.04 9.98 9.44
N MET A 98 -1.33 9.86 9.11
CA MET A 98 -2.39 10.07 10.08
C MET A 98 -2.18 9.02 11.18
N PHE A 99 -1.21 9.28 12.05
CA PHE A 99 -1.21 8.77 13.40
C PHE A 99 -2.62 9.05 13.89
N ARG A 100 -3.19 8.06 14.56
CA ARG A 100 -4.49 8.15 15.20
C ARG A 100 -4.43 9.13 16.38
N ASP A 101 -3.83 10.29 16.19
CA ASP A 101 -3.79 11.34 17.17
C ASP A 101 -5.14 12.03 17.13
N ALA A 102 -5.80 11.97 18.29
CA ALA A 102 -7.15 12.41 18.56
C ALA A 102 -7.31 13.94 18.55
N ASN A 103 -6.48 14.66 17.79
CA ASN A 103 -6.54 16.12 17.73
C ASN A 103 -7.40 16.57 16.54
N ILE A 104 -8.57 17.10 16.88
CA ILE A 104 -9.67 17.47 15.98
C ILE A 104 -9.45 18.81 15.26
N ASP A 105 -8.36 19.52 15.56
CA ASP A 105 -8.21 20.94 15.22
C ASP A 105 -7.76 21.24 13.77
N ARG A 106 -7.88 20.31 12.83
CA ARG A 106 -7.62 20.59 11.40
C ARG A 106 -8.76 20.08 10.52
N TYR A 107 -9.52 21.04 9.98
CA TYR A 107 -10.64 20.78 9.06
C TYR A 107 -10.22 20.02 7.79
N GLU A 108 -8.97 20.17 7.32
CA GLU A 108 -8.42 19.36 6.22
C GLU A 108 -8.27 17.89 6.61
N ASP A 109 -7.72 17.62 7.81
CA ASP A 109 -7.55 16.26 8.34
C ASP A 109 -8.91 15.54 8.48
N ILE A 110 -9.99 16.24 8.81
CA ILE A 110 -11.33 15.64 8.92
C ILE A 110 -11.88 15.18 7.57
N ILE A 111 -11.72 15.99 6.52
CA ILE A 111 -12.22 15.65 5.17
C ILE A 111 -11.43 14.48 4.60
N ASP A 112 -10.11 14.47 4.77
CA ASP A 112 -9.27 13.37 4.31
C ASP A 112 -9.57 12.08 5.10
N ARG A 113 -9.83 12.16 6.41
CA ARG A 113 -10.32 11.01 7.19
C ARG A 113 -11.66 10.47 6.72
N ILE A 114 -12.59 11.33 6.31
CA ILE A 114 -13.89 10.90 5.76
C ILE A 114 -13.66 10.17 4.44
N ARG A 115 -12.84 10.73 3.54
CA ARG A 115 -12.49 10.11 2.26
C ARG A 115 -11.78 8.77 2.43
N GLU A 116 -10.84 8.65 3.37
CA GLU A 116 -10.18 7.39 3.72
C GLU A 116 -11.18 6.31 4.16
N ARG A 117 -12.19 6.71 4.95
CA ARG A 117 -13.23 5.79 5.44
C ARG A 117 -14.26 5.40 4.37
N GLU A 118 -14.49 6.28 3.41
CA GLU A 118 -15.41 6.05 2.28
C GLU A 118 -14.80 5.21 1.16
N ALA A 119 -13.47 5.13 1.06
CA ALA A 119 -12.76 4.23 0.14
C ALA A 119 -12.83 2.74 0.53
N LYS A 120 -13.89 2.33 1.25
CA LYS A 120 -14.14 0.97 1.71
C LYS A 120 -15.04 0.17 0.77
#